data_AF-A0A202BVF1-F1
#
_entry.id   AF-A0A202BVF1-F1
#
_cell.length_a   1.000
_cell.length_b   1.000
_cell.length_c   1.000
_cell.angle_alpha   90.00
_cell.angle_beta   90.00
_cell.angle_gamma   90.00
#
_symmetry.space_group_name_H-M   'P 1'
#
loop_
_entity.id
_entity.type
_entity.pdbx_description
1 polymer ?
#
loop_
_entity_poly.entity_id
_entity_poly.type
_entity_poly.pdbx_seq_one_letter_code
_entity_poly.pdbx_strand_id
1 'polypeptide(L)'
;MNKYLRFDNLHDFWSCAFRESTAYIKSSREASSDWYGGAGWQEAKNLAICGWTDVLEEISKIRVNLLETITGKMEIRLPEYGIAGGVIDVGEYLCGSPEYFIKSVPAEYENQGKIIRVVCSIACSAGISPEVIIKKGAVICALIDALEMLGYRCEVIANSTCSFYSSRFEVDVCIKKS
;
A
#
# COMPACT_ATOMS: atom_id res chain seq x y z
N MET A 1 -16.62 2.21 -24.39
CA MET A 1 -16.32 0.81 -24.01
C MET A 1 -15.37 0.86 -22.83
N ASN A 2 -15.83 0.46 -21.65
CA ASN A 2 -14.98 0.41 -20.46
C ASN A 2 -14.19 -0.89 -20.48
N LYS A 3 -12.89 -0.80 -20.19
CA LYS A 3 -11.99 -1.95 -20.19
C LYS A 3 -11.27 -2.00 -18.85
N TYR A 4 -11.41 -3.13 -18.16
CA TYR A 4 -10.72 -3.43 -16.91
C TYR A 4 -9.81 -4.62 -17.14
N LEU A 5 -8.52 -4.46 -16.86
CA LEU A 5 -7.52 -5.51 -16.92
C LEU A 5 -6.96 -5.75 -15.52
N ARG A 6 -6.84 -7.02 -15.15
CA ARG A 6 -6.24 -7.41 -13.88
C ARG A 6 -5.14 -8.43 -14.14
N PHE A 7 -3.99 -8.20 -13.54
CA PHE A 7 -2.84 -9.08 -13.57
C PHE A 7 -2.52 -9.53 -12.15
N ASP A 8 -2.45 -10.84 -11.93
CA ASP A 8 -2.17 -11.42 -10.62
C ASP A 8 -0.68 -11.45 -10.27
N ASN A 9 0.19 -11.11 -11.21
CA ASN A 9 1.61 -10.97 -11.01
C ASN A 9 2.18 -9.85 -11.89
N LEU A 10 3.38 -9.37 -11.53
CA LEU A 10 4.07 -8.34 -12.28
C LEU A 10 4.62 -8.85 -13.64
N HIS A 11 4.94 -10.14 -13.72
CA HIS A 11 5.56 -10.73 -14.91
C HIS A 11 4.60 -10.82 -16.12
N ASP A 12 3.34 -11.17 -15.89
CA ASP A 12 2.29 -11.23 -16.91
C ASP A 12 1.95 -9.82 -17.39
N PHE A 13 1.90 -8.86 -16.46
CA PHE A 13 1.77 -7.45 -16.82
C PHE A 13 2.95 -7.00 -17.68
N TRP A 14 4.19 -7.28 -17.28
CA TRP A 14 5.40 -6.93 -18.04
C TRP A 14 5.36 -7.54 -19.45
N SER A 15 5.03 -8.83 -19.54
CA SER A 15 4.91 -9.58 -20.79
C SER A 15 3.76 -9.08 -21.68
N CYS A 16 2.74 -8.43 -21.11
CA CYS A 16 1.65 -7.82 -21.85
C CYS A 16 1.99 -6.38 -22.29
N ALA A 17 2.52 -5.57 -21.37
CA ALA A 17 2.79 -4.15 -21.55
C ALA A 17 3.96 -3.89 -22.52
N PHE A 18 4.96 -4.77 -22.53
CA PHE A 18 6.16 -4.60 -23.37
C PHE A 18 6.11 -5.36 -24.69
N ARG A 19 4.93 -5.86 -25.09
CA ARG A 19 4.72 -6.39 -26.45
C ARG A 19 4.97 -5.30 -27.47
N GLU A 20 5.41 -5.71 -28.66
CA GLU A 20 5.52 -4.76 -29.76
C GLU A 20 4.13 -4.20 -30.08
N SER A 21 4.04 -2.87 -30.03
CA SER A 21 2.81 -2.17 -30.30
C SER A 21 2.68 -1.94 -31.80
N THR A 22 1.48 -2.12 -32.33
CA THR A 22 1.14 -1.74 -33.70
C THR A 22 0.81 -0.24 -33.82
N ALA A 23 1.02 0.54 -32.75
CA ALA A 23 0.77 1.98 -32.77
C ALA A 23 1.64 2.69 -33.82
N TYR A 24 1.01 3.62 -34.52
CA TYR A 24 1.65 4.46 -35.54
C TYR A 24 2.70 5.42 -34.95
N ILE A 25 2.47 5.92 -33.74
CA ILE A 25 3.38 6.83 -33.02
C ILE A 25 3.90 6.13 -31.76
N LYS A 26 5.23 6.10 -31.61
CA LYS A 26 5.93 5.47 -30.48
C LYS A 26 6.90 6.44 -29.78
N SER A 27 6.67 7.75 -29.90
CA SER A 27 7.55 8.79 -29.35
C SER A 27 7.80 8.68 -27.84
N SER A 28 6.86 8.11 -27.08
CA SER A 28 7.04 7.84 -25.65
C SER A 28 8.13 6.81 -25.33
N ARG A 29 8.64 6.08 -26.34
CA ARG A 29 9.76 5.13 -26.20
C ARG A 29 11.13 5.77 -26.45
N GLU A 30 11.16 6.95 -27.07
CA GLU A 30 12.37 7.64 -27.52
C GLU A 30 12.63 8.93 -26.74
N ALA A 31 11.59 9.53 -26.17
CA ALA A 31 11.70 10.80 -25.47
C ALA A 31 12.53 10.65 -24.20
N SER A 32 13.56 11.49 -24.11
CA SER A 32 14.23 11.79 -22.86
C SER A 32 13.92 13.20 -22.31
N SER A 33 13.65 13.33 -21.01
CA SER A 33 13.12 14.45 -20.23
C SER A 33 13.38 14.17 -18.75
N ASP A 34 13.77 15.19 -18.01
CA ASP A 34 13.98 15.09 -16.57
C ASP A 34 12.71 14.65 -15.82
N TRP A 35 11.52 14.85 -16.43
CA TRP A 35 10.24 14.58 -15.77
C TRP A 35 9.99 13.10 -15.46
N TYR A 36 10.49 12.16 -16.24
CA TYR A 36 10.34 10.73 -15.93
C TYR A 36 11.53 10.19 -15.10
N GLY A 37 12.37 11.08 -14.54
CA GLY A 37 13.45 10.73 -13.62
C GLY A 37 14.72 10.22 -14.30
N GLY A 38 14.96 10.57 -15.57
CA GLY A 38 16.18 10.20 -16.29
C GLY A 38 16.19 8.77 -16.87
N ALA A 39 15.27 7.90 -16.44
CA ALA A 39 15.17 6.53 -16.93
C ALA A 39 14.60 6.42 -18.35
N GLY A 40 15.41 6.00 -19.31
CA GLY A 40 14.94 5.72 -20.68
C GLY A 40 13.99 4.52 -20.73
N TRP A 41 13.33 4.28 -21.87
CA TRP A 41 12.38 3.16 -22.04
C TRP A 41 12.97 1.79 -21.67
N GLN A 42 14.23 1.55 -22.02
CA GLN A 42 14.92 0.29 -21.74
C GLN A 42 15.35 0.16 -20.28
N GLU A 43 15.69 1.27 -19.66
CA GLU A 43 16.02 1.34 -18.24
C GLU A 43 14.77 1.15 -17.38
N ALA A 44 13.65 1.76 -17.75
CA ALA A 44 12.35 1.55 -17.10
C ALA A 44 11.92 0.08 -17.15
N LYS A 45 12.17 -0.63 -18.27
CA LYS A 45 11.94 -2.09 -18.38
C LYS A 45 12.76 -2.88 -17.36
N ASN A 46 14.03 -2.50 -17.19
CA ASN A 46 14.94 -3.17 -16.27
C ASN A 46 14.55 -2.88 -14.83
N LEU A 47 14.25 -1.63 -14.48
CA LEU A 47 13.80 -1.22 -13.15
C LEU A 47 12.51 -1.94 -12.73
N ALA A 48 11.59 -2.17 -13.67
CA ALA A 48 10.35 -2.90 -13.38
C ALA A 48 10.57 -4.35 -12.92
N ILE A 49 11.66 -5.01 -13.33
CA ILE A 49 11.96 -6.41 -12.95
C ILE A 49 13.01 -6.46 -11.84
N CYS A 50 14.08 -5.70 -11.99
CA CYS A 50 15.23 -5.74 -11.08
C CYS A 50 14.97 -4.95 -9.77
N GLY A 51 13.95 -4.09 -9.76
CA GLY A 51 13.72 -3.14 -8.68
C GLY A 51 14.68 -1.94 -8.74
N TRP A 52 14.45 -0.98 -7.84
CA TRP A 52 15.25 0.24 -7.76
C TRP A 52 16.06 0.25 -6.46
N THR A 53 17.33 -0.14 -6.56
CA THR A 53 18.22 -0.31 -5.38
C THR A 53 18.68 1.01 -4.78
N ASP A 54 18.82 2.06 -5.59
CA ASP A 54 19.41 3.33 -5.16
C ASP A 54 18.54 4.05 -4.11
N VAL A 55 17.24 3.76 -4.10
CA VAL A 55 16.26 4.38 -3.18
C VAL A 55 16.18 3.64 -1.83
N LEU A 56 16.84 2.48 -1.70
CA LEU A 56 16.74 1.65 -0.49
C LEU A 56 17.24 2.34 0.78
N GLU A 57 18.31 3.14 0.68
CA GLU A 57 18.81 3.89 1.83
C GLU A 57 17.80 4.93 2.34
N GLU A 58 17.13 5.65 1.43
CA GLU A 58 16.09 6.61 1.79
C GLU A 58 14.87 5.92 2.42
N ILE A 59 14.46 4.77 1.84
CA ILE A 59 13.37 3.94 2.38
C ILE A 59 13.68 3.50 3.80
N SER A 60 14.93 3.09 4.08
CA SER A 60 15.33 2.62 5.41
C SER A 60 15.16 3.71 6.49
N LYS A 61 15.48 4.97 6.18
CA LYS A 61 15.33 6.11 7.10
C LYS A 61 13.86 6.41 7.37
N ILE A 62 13.02 6.39 6.33
CA ILE A 62 11.58 6.62 6.46
C ILE A 62 10.92 5.52 7.30
N ARG A 63 11.35 4.26 7.10
CA ARG A 63 10.82 3.10 7.82
C ARG A 63 10.98 3.22 9.33
N VAL A 64 12.15 3.66 9.81
CA VAL A 64 12.40 3.83 11.25
C VAL A 64 11.38 4.81 11.88
N ASN A 65 11.18 5.97 11.25
CA ASN A 65 10.21 6.97 11.72
C ASN A 65 8.75 6.44 11.71
N LEU A 66 8.40 5.64 10.70
CA LEU A 66 7.07 5.03 10.61
C LEU A 66 6.85 3.99 11.70
N LEU A 67 7.83 3.14 12.00
CA LEU A 67 7.75 2.14 13.06
C LEU A 67 7.50 2.79 14.42
N GLU A 68 8.21 3.87 14.75
CA GLU A 68 7.97 4.62 15.99
C GLU A 68 6.53 5.14 16.08
N THR A 69 6.03 5.69 14.96
CA THR A 69 4.67 6.26 14.89
C THR A 69 3.58 5.20 15.00
N ILE A 70 3.76 4.03 14.38
CA ILE A 70 2.77 2.96 14.35
C ILE A 70 2.76 2.20 15.68
N THR A 71 3.94 1.84 16.20
CA THR A 71 4.08 1.07 17.44
C THR A 71 3.60 1.88 18.64
N GLY A 72 3.90 3.19 18.68
CA GLY A 72 3.48 4.07 19.78
C GLY A 72 1.97 4.31 19.88
N LYS A 73 1.15 3.83 18.94
CA LYS A 73 -0.29 4.08 18.87
C LYS A 73 -1.17 2.83 18.99
N MET A 74 -0.60 1.63 19.10
CA MET A 74 -1.37 0.38 19.09
C MET A 74 -1.53 -0.19 20.52
N GLU A 75 -2.38 0.44 21.33
CA GLU A 75 -2.99 -0.24 22.49
C GLU A 75 -4.36 -0.77 22.08
N ILE A 76 -4.46 -2.06 21.79
CA ILE A 76 -5.75 -2.71 21.61
C ILE A 76 -6.27 -3.01 23.02
N ARG A 77 -7.45 -2.48 23.36
CA ARG A 77 -8.13 -2.87 24.60
C ARG A 77 -9.13 -3.97 24.32
N LEU A 78 -9.00 -5.08 25.04
CA LEU A 78 -9.95 -6.19 24.95
C LEU A 78 -10.95 -6.12 26.11
N PRO A 79 -12.22 -6.50 25.87
CA PRO A 79 -13.20 -6.65 26.94
C PRO A 79 -12.86 -7.89 27.78
N GLU A 80 -12.70 -7.71 29.08
CA GLU A 80 -12.49 -8.77 30.07
C GLU A 80 -13.55 -8.67 31.16
N TYR A 81 -14.11 -9.81 31.59
CA TYR A 81 -15.07 -9.83 32.71
C TYR A 81 -14.35 -9.67 34.04
N GLY A 82 -14.60 -8.55 34.73
CA GLY A 82 -14.09 -8.29 36.06
C GLY A 82 -14.98 -8.90 37.14
N ILE A 83 -14.46 -9.90 37.86
CA ILE A 83 -15.19 -10.58 38.94
C ILE A 83 -15.27 -9.70 40.21
N ALA A 84 -14.25 -8.88 40.49
CA ALA A 84 -14.20 -7.98 41.65
C ALA A 84 -13.32 -6.73 41.41
N GLY A 85 -13.45 -5.73 42.28
CA GLY A 85 -12.52 -4.58 42.37
C GLY A 85 -12.53 -3.62 41.17
N GLY A 86 -13.68 -3.38 40.55
CA GLY A 86 -13.85 -2.46 39.41
C GLY A 86 -14.70 -1.25 39.72
N VAL A 87 -14.60 -0.22 38.88
CA VAL A 87 -15.61 0.85 38.80
C VAL A 87 -16.78 0.30 37.99
N ILE A 88 -17.98 0.33 38.57
CA ILE A 88 -19.21 -0.20 37.96
C ILE A 88 -20.01 0.96 37.37
N ASP A 89 -20.54 0.80 36.16
CA ASP A 89 -21.56 1.71 35.63
C ASP A 89 -22.89 1.44 36.33
N VAL A 90 -23.31 2.39 37.19
CA VAL A 90 -24.54 2.28 37.99
C VAL A 90 -25.79 2.27 37.10
N GLY A 91 -25.77 2.95 35.95
CA GLY A 91 -26.90 2.99 35.02
C GLY A 91 -27.18 1.61 34.41
N GLU A 92 -26.15 0.98 33.86
CA GLU A 92 -26.23 -0.38 33.28
C GLU A 92 -26.60 -1.43 34.34
N TYR A 93 -26.07 -1.28 35.57
CA TYR A 93 -26.42 -2.15 36.70
C TYR A 93 -27.92 -2.10 37.04
N LEU A 94 -28.50 -0.90 37.12
CA LEU A 94 -29.91 -0.71 37.43
C LEU A 94 -30.83 -1.20 36.31
N CYS A 95 -30.36 -1.17 35.06
CA CYS A 95 -31.07 -1.72 33.91
C CYS A 95 -30.95 -3.26 33.77
N GLY A 96 -30.15 -3.92 34.61
CA GLY A 96 -29.98 -5.38 34.61
C GLY A 96 -29.14 -5.92 33.45
N SER A 97 -28.39 -5.05 32.77
CA SER A 97 -27.53 -5.42 31.64
C SER A 97 -26.24 -6.06 32.15
N PRO A 98 -25.80 -7.23 31.69
CA PRO A 98 -24.57 -7.87 32.19
C PRO A 98 -23.27 -7.11 31.83
N GLU A 99 -23.34 -6.06 31.01
CA GLU A 99 -22.18 -5.31 30.51
C GLU A 99 -21.44 -4.52 31.60
N TYR A 100 -22.06 -4.24 32.74
CA TYR A 100 -21.42 -3.50 33.85
C TYR A 100 -20.24 -4.23 34.50
N PHE A 101 -20.02 -5.51 34.20
CA PHE A 101 -18.85 -6.27 34.63
C PHE A 101 -17.68 -6.23 33.63
N ILE A 102 -17.88 -5.70 32.43
CA ILE A 102 -16.87 -5.71 31.37
C ILE A 102 -15.88 -4.56 31.59
N LYS A 103 -14.59 -4.91 31.69
CA LYS A 103 -13.47 -3.96 31.79
C LYS A 103 -12.67 -3.98 30.50
N SER A 104 -12.17 -2.81 30.12
CA SER A 104 -11.32 -2.66 28.94
C SER A 104 -9.86 -2.72 29.38
N VAL A 105 -9.20 -3.87 29.18
CA VAL A 105 -7.79 -4.07 29.55
C VAL A 105 -6.88 -3.95 28.33
N PRO A 106 -5.73 -3.27 28.43
CA PRO A 106 -4.74 -3.29 27.36
C PRO A 106 -4.20 -4.71 27.18
N ALA A 107 -4.26 -5.23 25.96
CA ALA A 107 -3.77 -6.55 25.63
C ALA A 107 -2.84 -6.49 24.41
N GLU A 108 -1.73 -7.22 24.48
CA GLU A 108 -0.85 -7.46 23.34
C GLU A 108 -1.53 -8.46 22.41
N TYR A 109 -2.08 -7.98 21.30
CA TYR A 109 -2.74 -8.83 20.31
C TYR A 109 -1.75 -9.25 19.22
N GLU A 110 -1.41 -10.54 19.17
CA GLU A 110 -0.68 -11.11 18.04
C GLU A 110 -1.58 -11.17 16.80
N ASN A 111 -1.34 -10.30 15.82
CA ASN A 111 -2.08 -10.26 14.55
C ASN A 111 -1.69 -11.38 13.56
N GLN A 112 -1.55 -12.61 14.05
CA GLN A 112 -1.22 -13.74 13.19
C GLN A 112 -2.43 -14.08 12.29
N GLY A 113 -2.37 -13.66 11.02
CA GLY A 113 -3.27 -14.14 9.95
C GLY A 113 -4.09 -13.09 9.20
N LYS A 114 -4.04 -11.80 9.58
CA LYS A 114 -4.70 -10.74 8.79
C LYS A 114 -3.83 -10.34 7.60
N ILE A 115 -4.40 -10.48 6.40
CA ILE A 115 -3.79 -9.98 5.16
C ILE A 115 -4.26 -8.53 4.95
N ILE A 116 -3.33 -7.58 5.01
CA ILE A 116 -3.58 -6.17 4.69
C ILE A 116 -3.35 -5.97 3.20
N ARG A 117 -4.40 -5.62 2.48
CA ARG A 117 -4.31 -5.26 1.06
C ARG A 117 -4.11 -3.76 0.90
N VAL A 118 -2.98 -3.36 0.35
CA VAL A 118 -2.63 -1.98 0.05
C VAL A 118 -2.81 -1.76 -1.46
N VAL A 119 -3.72 -0.86 -1.83
CA VAL A 119 -3.94 -0.45 -3.23
C VAL A 119 -3.31 0.92 -3.45
N CYS A 120 -2.39 1.01 -4.40
CA CYS A 120 -1.63 2.22 -4.69
C CYS A 120 -1.91 2.69 -6.11
N SER A 121 -2.49 3.89 -6.24
CA SER A 121 -2.62 4.53 -7.55
C SER A 121 -1.25 5.03 -8.04
N ILE A 122 -0.86 4.58 -9.23
CA ILE A 122 0.37 4.99 -9.93
C ILE A 122 0.11 6.13 -10.93
N ALA A 123 -1.14 6.58 -11.07
CA ALA A 123 -1.47 7.75 -11.89
C ALA A 123 -1.06 9.04 -11.17
N CYS A 124 -0.27 9.87 -11.86
CA CYS A 124 0.21 11.15 -11.34
C CYS A 124 0.03 12.26 -12.40
N SER A 125 -0.18 13.49 -11.93
CA SER A 125 -0.22 14.67 -12.81
C SER A 125 1.19 15.01 -13.31
N ALA A 126 1.27 15.43 -14.58
CA ALA A 126 2.52 15.93 -15.17
C ALA A 126 3.06 17.21 -14.50
N GLY A 127 2.24 17.90 -13.70
CA GLY A 127 2.68 19.06 -12.92
C GLY A 127 3.39 18.71 -11.62
N ILE A 128 3.42 17.44 -11.21
CA ILE A 128 4.09 16.99 -9.98
C ILE A 128 5.55 16.65 -10.32
N SER A 129 6.48 17.08 -9.45
CA SER A 129 7.89 16.80 -9.64
C SER A 129 8.21 15.30 -9.46
N PRO A 130 9.21 14.77 -10.18
CA PRO A 130 9.53 13.35 -10.16
C PRO A 130 9.95 12.89 -8.75
N GLU A 131 10.70 13.73 -8.04
CA GLU A 131 11.15 13.49 -6.67
C GLU A 131 10.00 13.22 -5.69
N VAL A 132 8.88 13.93 -5.83
CA VAL A 132 7.70 13.73 -4.97
C VAL A 132 7.04 12.39 -5.27
N ILE A 133 7.01 11.97 -6.53
CA ILE A 133 6.47 10.67 -6.95
C ILE A 133 7.33 9.54 -6.40
N ILE A 134 8.66 9.67 -6.48
CA ILE A 134 9.62 8.70 -5.92
C ILE A 134 9.45 8.61 -4.40
N LYS A 135 9.40 9.74 -3.70
CA LYS A 135 9.17 9.80 -2.24
C LYS A 135 7.85 9.13 -1.84
N LYS A 136 6.77 9.35 -2.59
CA LYS A 136 5.49 8.67 -2.38
C LYS A 136 5.64 7.14 -2.45
N GLY A 137 6.33 6.64 -3.48
CA GLY A 137 6.63 5.21 -3.61
C GLY A 137 7.47 4.67 -2.44
N ALA A 138 8.53 5.40 -2.06
CA ALA A 138 9.41 5.04 -0.96
C ALA A 138 8.66 4.93 0.39
N VAL A 139 7.76 5.88 0.68
CA VAL A 139 6.93 5.86 1.89
C VAL A 139 6.00 4.64 1.90
N ILE A 140 5.39 4.29 0.76
CA ILE A 140 4.52 3.12 0.65
C ILE A 140 5.31 1.83 0.93
N CYS A 141 6.51 1.68 0.33
CA CYS A 141 7.37 0.53 0.59
C CYS A 141 7.77 0.46 2.07
N ALA A 142 8.19 1.59 2.67
CA ALA A 142 8.54 1.66 4.08
C ALA A 142 7.36 1.31 5.01
N LEU A 143 6.14 1.68 4.65
CA LEU A 143 4.93 1.31 5.37
C LEU A 143 4.65 -0.19 5.30
N ILE A 144 4.79 -0.80 4.12
CA ILE A 144 4.60 -2.24 3.93
C ILE A 144 5.62 -3.01 4.78
N ASP A 145 6.90 -2.62 4.72
CA ASP A 145 7.96 -3.21 5.55
C ASP A 145 7.62 -3.11 7.04
N ALA A 146 7.16 -1.94 7.49
CA ALA A 146 6.78 -1.72 8.88
C ALA A 146 5.60 -2.62 9.32
N LEU A 147 4.59 -2.79 8.45
CA LEU A 147 3.46 -3.68 8.72
C LEU A 147 3.89 -5.15 8.78
N GLU A 148 4.81 -5.58 7.92
CA GLU A 148 5.33 -6.95 7.95
C GLU A 148 6.18 -7.23 9.18
N MET A 149 6.98 -6.25 9.62
CA MET A 149 7.72 -6.33 10.88
C MET A 149 6.81 -6.47 12.10
N LEU A 150 5.59 -5.92 12.03
CA LEU A 150 4.55 -6.06 13.06
C LEU A 150 3.78 -7.39 12.96
N GLY A 151 4.14 -8.27 12.02
CA GLY A 151 3.56 -9.61 11.87
C GLY A 151 2.32 -9.67 10.95
N TYR A 152 1.93 -8.57 10.31
CA TYR A 152 0.89 -8.61 9.28
C TYR A 152 1.42 -9.20 7.98
N ARG A 153 0.55 -9.85 7.20
CA ARG A 153 0.89 -10.18 5.80
C ARG A 153 0.37 -9.08 4.88
N CYS A 154 1.18 -8.60 3.95
CA CYS A 154 0.78 -7.53 3.06
C CYS A 154 0.63 -8.00 1.61
N GLU A 155 -0.47 -7.60 0.98
CA GLU A 155 -0.69 -7.72 -0.47
C GLU A 155 -0.67 -6.32 -1.09
N VAL A 156 0.06 -6.14 -2.18
CA VAL A 156 0.27 -4.82 -2.80
C VAL A 156 -0.24 -4.83 -4.23
N ILE A 157 -1.18 -3.95 -4.54
CA ILE A 157 -1.77 -3.79 -5.86
C ILE A 157 -1.47 -2.39 -6.39
N ALA A 158 -0.84 -2.30 -7.55
CA ALA A 158 -0.72 -1.06 -8.29
C ALA A 158 -1.93 -0.88 -9.21
N ASN A 159 -2.63 0.25 -9.06
CA ASN A 159 -3.77 0.64 -9.90
C ASN A 159 -3.37 1.79 -10.82
N SER A 160 -3.71 1.67 -12.09
CA SER A 160 -3.66 2.78 -13.05
C SER A 160 -5.01 2.93 -13.72
N THR A 161 -5.58 4.13 -13.62
CA THR A 161 -6.85 4.47 -14.26
C THR A 161 -6.61 5.64 -15.21
N CYS A 162 -7.05 5.49 -16.45
CA CYS A 162 -7.13 6.58 -17.40
C CYS A 162 -8.54 6.66 -17.99
N SER A 163 -8.95 7.88 -18.33
CA SER A 163 -10.22 8.14 -18.98
C SER A 163 -10.03 9.10 -20.13
N PHE A 164 -10.75 8.86 -21.22
CA PHE A 164 -10.75 9.71 -22.39
C PHE A 164 -12.15 9.76 -22.97
N TYR A 165 -12.73 10.96 -23.04
CA TYR A 165 -14.15 11.20 -23.35
C TYR A 165 -15.08 10.28 -22.53
N SER A 166 -15.73 9.31 -23.19
CA SER A 166 -16.67 8.36 -22.59
C SER A 166 -16.07 6.97 -22.32
N SER A 167 -14.76 6.81 -22.50
CA SER A 167 -14.05 5.56 -22.28
C SER A 167 -13.20 5.61 -21.02
N ARG A 168 -13.33 4.58 -20.19
CA ARG A 168 -12.47 4.35 -19.03
C ARG A 168 -11.65 3.08 -19.24
N PHE A 169 -10.37 3.17 -18.92
CA PHE A 169 -9.44 2.05 -18.89
C PHE A 169 -8.81 1.97 -17.52
N GLU A 170 -8.82 0.80 -16.93
CA GLU A 170 -8.30 0.55 -15.60
C GLU A 170 -7.49 -0.73 -15.59
N VAL A 171 -6.34 -0.67 -14.94
CA VAL A 171 -5.39 -1.77 -14.83
C VAL A 171 -4.98 -1.94 -13.38
N ASP A 172 -5.20 -3.16 -12.86
CA ASP A 172 -4.68 -3.59 -11.58
C ASP A 172 -3.57 -4.61 -11.78
N VAL A 173 -2.45 -4.41 -11.09
CA VAL A 173 -1.31 -5.32 -11.11
C VAL A 173 -0.94 -5.67 -9.68
N CYS A 174 -0.99 -6.95 -9.33
CA CYS A 174 -0.47 -7.43 -8.06
C CYS A 174 1.06 -7.48 -8.12
N ILE A 175 1.71 -6.62 -7.33
CA ILE A 175 3.17 -6.52 -7.25
C ILE A 175 3.71 -7.50 -6.20
N LYS A 176 3.00 -7.64 -5.08
CA LYS A 176 3.36 -8.53 -3.99
C LYS A 176 2.13 -9.27 -3.50
N LYS A 177 2.23 -10.60 -3.42
CA LYS A 177 1.21 -11.48 -2.89
C LYS A 177 1.63 -12.00 -1.51
N SER A 178 0.69 -12.03 -0.57
CA SER A 178 0.87 -12.45 0.83
C SER A 178 1.13 -13.93 1.02
#